data_AF-A0A4W5M255-F1
#
_entry.id   AF-A0A4W5M255-F1
#
_cell.length_a   1.000
_cell.length_b   1.000
_cell.length_c   1.000
_cell.angle_alpha   90.00
_cell.angle_beta   90.00
_cell.angle_gamma   90.00
#
_symmetry.space_group_name_H-M   'P 1'
#
loop_
_entity.id
_entity.type
_entity.pdbx_description
1 polymer ?
#
loop_
_entity_poly.entity_id
_entity_poly.type
_entity_poly.pdbx_seq_one_letter_code
_entity_poly.pdbx_strand_id
1 'polypeptide(L)'
;MKTSVLLTWEVPENYKSQVPFKILYNQQSVEVQGNLKRKLITRLQPDTNYSFVLMSRGNTAGGLQQQVSIRTAPDLLKTKPVLYSTQQNQKGKLTIDLSNVQTTGQVRLV
;
A
#
# COMPACT_ATOMS: atom_id res chain seq x y z
N MET A 1 -4.51 -12.78 -0.16
CA MET A 1 -4.13 -11.95 -1.32
C MET A 1 -2.82 -11.21 -1.04
N LYS A 2 -2.13 -10.68 -2.07
CA LYS A 2 -0.93 -9.83 -1.89
C LYS A 2 -1.32 -8.37 -2.08
N THR A 3 -0.83 -7.48 -1.24
CA THR A 3 -1.09 -6.04 -1.35
C THR A 3 0.12 -5.32 -1.93
N SER A 4 -0.10 -4.06 -2.32
CA SER A 4 0.92 -3.19 -2.90
C SER A 4 0.72 -1.75 -2.44
N VAL A 5 1.81 -1.01 -2.47
CA VAL A 5 1.86 0.39 -2.05
C VAL A 5 2.59 1.18 -3.13
N LEU A 6 1.95 2.24 -3.61
CA LEU A 6 2.61 3.22 -4.46
C LEU A 6 3.16 4.35 -3.58
N LEU A 7 4.47 4.45 -3.51
CA LEU A 7 5.15 5.57 -2.89
C LEU A 7 5.38 6.66 -3.93
N THR A 8 5.10 7.90 -3.57
CA THR A 8 5.37 9.10 -4.37
C THR A 8 6.06 10.13 -3.49
N TRP A 9 7.04 10.83 -4.04
CA TRP A 9 7.79 11.86 -3.32
C TRP A 9 8.13 13.02 -4.24
N GLU A 10 8.32 14.17 -3.63
CA GLU A 10 8.86 15.34 -4.29
C GLU A 10 10.32 15.53 -3.91
N VAL A 11 11.04 16.26 -4.74
CA VAL A 11 12.46 16.54 -4.56
C VAL A 11 12.65 18.03 -4.79
N PRO A 12 13.37 18.76 -3.93
CA PRO A 12 13.66 20.17 -4.14
C PRO A 12 14.25 20.45 -5.53
N GLU A 13 13.90 21.58 -6.15
CA GLU A 13 14.35 21.90 -7.53
C GLU A 13 15.88 21.94 -7.69
N ASN A 14 16.59 22.34 -6.63
CA ASN A 14 18.04 22.38 -6.59
C ASN A 14 18.70 21.00 -6.37
N TYR A 15 17.91 19.96 -6.12
CA TYR A 15 18.41 18.62 -5.91
C TYR A 15 18.77 17.96 -7.23
N LYS A 16 20.05 18.01 -7.58
CA LYS A 16 20.58 17.24 -8.72
C LYS A 16 20.64 15.78 -8.32
N SER A 17 19.61 15.03 -8.69
CA SER A 17 19.47 13.61 -8.40
C SER A 17 20.38 12.75 -9.29
N GLN A 18 21.69 13.01 -9.21
CA GLN A 18 22.72 12.23 -9.90
C GLN A 18 22.98 10.89 -9.21
N VAL A 19 22.50 10.72 -7.97
CA VAL A 19 22.68 9.49 -7.19
C VAL A 19 21.33 8.81 -6.96
N PRO A 20 21.25 7.47 -7.01
CA PRO A 20 20.03 6.74 -6.72
C PRO A 20 19.48 7.00 -5.30
N PHE A 21 18.15 6.97 -5.20
CA PHE A 21 17.46 6.85 -3.92
C PHE A 21 17.47 5.39 -3.44
N LYS A 22 17.34 5.22 -2.14
CA LYS A 22 17.16 3.94 -1.46
C LYS A 22 15.89 4.01 -0.60
N ILE A 23 15.03 3.02 -0.74
CA ILE A 23 13.86 2.83 0.12
C ILE A 23 14.17 1.68 1.06
N LEU A 24 14.09 1.91 2.37
CA LEU A 24 14.22 0.88 3.41
C LEU A 24 12.84 0.56 3.98
N TYR A 25 12.54 -0.72 4.15
CA TYR A 25 11.36 -1.20 4.85
C TYR A 25 11.58 -2.66 5.27
N ASN A 26 11.08 -3.08 6.43
CA ASN A 26 11.21 -4.45 6.94
C ASN A 26 12.63 -5.07 6.77
N GLN A 27 13.67 -4.30 7.08
CA GLN A 27 15.08 -4.72 6.95
C GLN A 27 15.52 -5.02 5.49
N GLN A 28 14.68 -4.71 4.51
CA GLN A 28 14.97 -4.80 3.08
C GLN A 28 15.30 -3.42 2.52
N SER A 29 15.94 -3.40 1.35
CA SER A 29 16.17 -2.18 0.61
C SER A 29 15.89 -2.31 -0.86
N VAL A 30 15.34 -1.25 -1.45
CA VAL A 30 15.10 -1.15 -2.89
C VAL A 30 15.74 0.12 -3.41
N GLU A 31 16.55 -0.02 -4.45
CA GLU A 31 17.14 1.13 -5.13
C GLU A 31 16.19 1.67 -6.20
N VAL A 32 16.21 3.00 -6.33
CA VAL A 32 15.38 3.75 -7.26
C VAL A 32 16.26 4.78 -7.95
N GLN A 33 16.18 4.85 -9.26
CA GLN A 33 16.91 5.87 -10.03
C GLN A 33 16.52 7.28 -9.56
N GLY A 34 17.50 8.18 -9.47
CA GLY A 34 17.31 9.50 -8.87
C GLY A 34 16.32 10.40 -9.61
N ASN A 35 16.10 10.18 -10.91
CA ASN A 35 15.12 10.92 -11.71
C ASN A 35 13.67 10.47 -11.46
N LEU A 36 13.45 9.35 -10.77
CA LEU A 36 12.11 8.86 -10.47
C LEU A 36 11.58 9.49 -9.18
N LYS A 37 10.27 9.79 -9.20
CA LYS A 37 9.52 10.38 -8.07
C LYS A 37 8.48 9.43 -7.49
N ARG A 38 8.51 8.15 -7.91
CA ARG A 38 7.57 7.14 -7.47
C ARG A 38 8.14 5.72 -7.54
N LYS A 39 7.65 4.84 -6.67
CA LYS A 39 7.96 3.41 -6.69
C LYS A 39 6.77 2.58 -6.21
N LEU A 40 6.43 1.55 -6.98
CA LEU A 40 5.47 0.53 -6.55
C LEU A 40 6.21 -0.56 -5.76
N ILE A 41 5.83 -0.75 -4.50
CA ILE A 41 6.25 -1.86 -3.66
C ILE A 41 5.13 -2.91 -3.69
N THR A 42 5.45 -4.14 -4.06
CA THR A 42 4.49 -5.22 -4.24
C THR A 42 4.77 -6.37 -3.28
N ARG A 43 3.83 -7.33 -3.21
CA ARG A 43 3.98 -8.55 -2.40
C ARG A 43 4.05 -8.26 -0.90
N LEU A 44 3.34 -7.22 -0.46
CA LEU A 44 3.16 -6.91 0.96
C LEU A 44 2.05 -7.76 1.56
N GLN A 45 2.11 -7.94 2.88
CA GLN A 45 1.07 -8.62 3.63
C GLN A 45 -0.15 -7.71 3.75
N PRO A 46 -1.38 -8.23 3.56
CA PRO A 46 -2.59 -7.48 3.84
C PRO A 46 -2.70 -7.15 5.34
N ASP A 47 -3.49 -6.13 5.64
CA ASP A 47 -3.79 -5.68 7.00
C ASP A 47 -2.57 -5.47 7.92
N THR A 48 -1.46 -4.99 7.37
CA THR A 48 -0.18 -4.89 8.08
C THR A 48 0.35 -3.46 8.04
N ASN A 49 0.85 -2.98 9.17
CA ASN A 49 1.53 -1.69 9.26
C ASN A 49 2.96 -1.80 8.72
N TYR A 50 3.32 -0.91 7.80
CA TYR A 50 4.66 -0.80 7.24
C TYR A 50 5.19 0.62 7.44
N SER A 51 6.50 0.73 7.67
CA SER A 51 7.23 1.99 7.65
C SER A 51 8.25 1.96 6.52
N PHE A 52 8.22 2.99 5.68
CA PHE A 52 9.12 3.16 4.55
C PHE A 52 9.99 4.38 4.78
N VAL A 53 11.31 4.21 4.69
CA VAL A 53 12.28 5.30 4.75
C VAL A 53 12.86 5.51 3.36
N LEU A 54 12.57 6.65 2.74
CA LEU A 54 13.23 7.10 1.52
C LEU A 54 14.48 7.89 1.91
N MET A 55 15.62 7.55 1.32
CA MET A 55 16.88 8.26 1.54
C MET A 55 17.70 8.40 0.26
N SER A 56 18.48 9.47 0.14
CA SER A 56 19.47 9.60 -0.93
C SER A 56 20.85 9.10 -0.49
N ARG A 57 21.49 8.22 -1.26
CA ARG A 57 22.90 7.88 -1.03
C ARG A 57 23.75 9.05 -1.54
N GLY A 58 24.50 9.75 -0.70
CA GLY A 58 25.50 10.70 -1.21
C GLY A 58 25.71 12.01 -0.45
N ASN A 59 25.06 12.26 0.69
CA ASN A 59 25.32 13.50 1.42
C ASN A 59 25.76 13.25 2.85
N THR A 60 27.06 13.46 3.10
CA THR A 60 27.71 13.46 4.42
C THR A 60 27.27 14.65 5.29
N ALA A 61 26.41 15.53 4.77
CA ALA A 61 25.87 16.71 5.44
C ALA A 61 24.37 16.94 5.14
N GLY A 62 23.49 16.06 5.63
CA GLY A 62 22.03 16.31 5.60
C GLY A 62 21.33 15.97 4.28
N GLY A 63 21.45 14.72 3.83
CA GLY A 63 20.70 14.21 2.67
C GLY A 63 19.18 14.14 2.89
N LEU A 64 18.42 14.03 1.80
CA LEU A 64 16.97 13.80 1.87
C LEU A 64 16.72 12.48 2.59
N GLN A 65 16.04 12.52 3.73
CA GLN A 65 15.52 11.37 4.45
C GLN A 65 14.09 11.65 4.90
N GLN A 66 13.17 10.79 4.50
CA GLN A 66 11.76 10.89 4.92
C GLN A 66 11.22 9.52 5.26
N GLN A 67 10.51 9.44 6.38
CA GLN A 67 9.80 8.24 6.80
C GLN A 67 8.29 8.45 6.66
N VAL A 68 7.61 7.45 6.09
CA VAL A 68 6.15 7.38 6.06
C VAL A 68 5.69 6.03 6.58
N SER A 69 4.60 6.03 7.33
CA SER A 69 3.98 4.81 7.85
C SER A 69 2.58 4.67 7.29
N ILE A 70 2.22 3.45 6.88
CA ILE A 70 0.94 3.15 6.27
C ILE A 70 0.46 1.75 6.69
N ARG A 71 -0.84 1.52 6.58
CA ARG A 71 -1.44 0.20 6.74
C ARG A 71 -1.91 -0.30 5.38
N THR A 72 -1.53 -1.51 5.01
CA THR A 72 -2.02 -2.15 3.79
C THR A 72 -3.50 -2.54 3.94
N ALA A 73 -4.23 -2.55 2.82
CA ALA A 73 -5.64 -2.91 2.83
C ALA A 73 -5.86 -4.34 3.38
N PRO A 74 -6.95 -4.57 4.12
CA PRO A 74 -7.31 -5.92 4.56
C PRO A 74 -7.76 -6.78 3.38
N ASP A 75 -7.73 -8.10 3.57
CA ASP A 75 -8.24 -9.04 2.59
C ASP A 75 -9.77 -9.12 2.72
N LEU A 76 -10.47 -8.35 1.88
CA LEU A 76 -11.93 -8.15 1.97
C LEU A 76 -12.75 -9.32 1.45
N LEU A 77 -12.20 -10.17 0.57
CA LEU A 77 -12.96 -11.19 -0.16
C LEU A 77 -12.25 -12.55 -0.11
N LYS A 78 -12.09 -13.09 1.11
CA LYS A 78 -11.50 -14.42 1.30
C LYS A 78 -12.34 -15.55 0.70
N THR A 79 -13.65 -15.35 0.57
CA THR A 79 -14.59 -16.31 -0.01
C THR A 79 -15.52 -15.63 -0.99
N LYS A 80 -15.91 -16.38 -2.03
CA LYS A 80 -16.90 -15.90 -3.01
C LYS A 80 -18.23 -15.64 -2.30
N PRO A 81 -18.91 -14.50 -2.55
CA PRO A 81 -20.25 -14.26 -2.05
C PRO A 81 -21.17 -15.41 -2.48
N VAL A 82 -21.99 -15.90 -1.55
CA VAL A 82 -22.95 -16.97 -1.82
C VAL A 82 -24.33 -16.36 -1.90
N LEU A 83 -25.10 -16.77 -2.91
CA LEU A 83 -26.50 -16.38 -2.99
C LEU A 83 -27.26 -17.05 -1.84
N TYR A 84 -27.85 -16.25 -0.96
CA TYR A 84 -28.75 -16.76 0.06
C TYR A 84 -30.09 -17.07 -0.61
N SER A 85 -30.25 -18.30 -1.10
CA SER A 85 -31.50 -18.79 -1.67
C SER A 85 -32.31 -19.50 -0.60
N THR A 86 -32.90 -18.76 0.34
CA THR A 86 -34.15 -19.21 0.97
C THR A 86 -35.28 -18.72 0.06
N GLN A 87 -36.03 -19.67 -0.49
CA GLN A 87 -36.88 -19.45 -1.65
C GLN A 87 -37.96 -18.36 -1.45
N GLN A 88 -38.17 -17.59 -2.53
CA GLN A 88 -39.41 -16.96 -2.97
C GLN A 88 -40.01 -15.73 -2.25
N ASN A 89 -40.26 -14.72 -3.09
CA ASN A 89 -41.39 -13.77 -3.07
C ASN A 89 -41.25 -12.41 -2.36
N GLN A 90 -40.25 -11.61 -2.76
CA GLN A 90 -40.49 -10.19 -2.98
C GLN A 90 -40.08 -9.84 -4.42
N LYS A 91 -41.08 -9.74 -5.31
CA LYS A 91 -40.89 -9.39 -6.74
C LYS A 91 -39.91 -8.22 -6.88
N GLY A 92 -38.71 -8.50 -7.40
CA GLY A 92 -37.71 -7.49 -7.79
C GLY A 92 -36.54 -7.26 -6.83
N LYS A 93 -36.40 -7.98 -5.69
CA LYS A 93 -35.23 -7.84 -4.79
C LYS A 93 -34.42 -9.14 -4.69
N LEU A 94 -33.09 -9.00 -4.72
CA LEU A 94 -32.11 -10.08 -4.52
C LEU A 94 -31.32 -9.81 -3.25
N THR A 95 -31.29 -10.78 -2.33
CA THR A 95 -30.48 -10.71 -1.10
C THR A 95 -29.19 -11.51 -1.32
N ILE A 96 -28.05 -10.90 -1.03
CA ILE A 96 -26.73 -11.51 -1.12
C ILE A 96 -26.15 -11.56 0.29
N ASP A 97 -25.61 -12.70 0.69
CA ASP A 97 -24.86 -12.81 1.94
C ASP A 97 -23.38 -12.51 1.69
N LEU A 98 -22.86 -11.54 2.43
CA LEU A 98 -21.49 -11.10 2.33
C LEU A 98 -20.68 -11.74 3.45
N SER A 99 -19.56 -12.35 3.08
CA SER A 99 -18.61 -12.94 4.00
C SER A 99 -18.15 -11.92 5.04
N ASN A 100 -18.04 -12.33 6.30
CA ASN A 100 -17.55 -11.45 7.35
C ASN A 100 -16.10 -11.01 7.05
N VAL A 101 -15.86 -9.70 7.06
CA VAL A 101 -14.54 -9.12 6.82
C VAL A 101 -13.80 -9.06 8.16
N GLN A 102 -12.71 -9.81 8.27
CA GLN A 102 -11.78 -9.68 9.40
C GLN A 102 -10.94 -8.41 9.20
N THR A 103 -11.43 -7.27 9.69
CA THR A 103 -10.67 -6.04 9.77
C THR A 103 -10.72 -5.47 11.18
N THR A 104 -9.57 -5.03 11.70
CA THR A 104 -9.47 -4.39 13.02
C THR A 104 -9.41 -2.86 12.94
N GLY A 105 -9.62 -2.25 11.76
CA GLY A 105 -9.56 -0.79 11.59
C GLY A 105 -10.46 -0.25 10.48
N GLN A 106 -10.61 1.09 10.42
CA GLN A 106 -11.39 1.76 9.37
C GLN A 106 -10.73 1.60 8.00
N VAL A 107 -11.48 1.07 7.03
CA VAL A 107 -11.07 1.02 5.63
C VAL A 107 -11.56 2.28 4.94
N ARG A 108 -10.64 3.11 4.42
CA ARG A 108 -10.98 4.21 3.51
C ARG A 108 -10.83 3.71 2.08
N LEU A 109 -11.94 3.71 1.32
CA LEU A 109 -11.90 3.60 -0.13
C LEU A 109 -11.53 4.98 -0.67
N VAL A 110 -10.48 5.06 -1.48
CA VAL A 110 -10.04 6.29 -2.18
C VAL A 110 -10.45 6.18 -3.64
#